data_AF-A0A6A3BI09-F1
#
_entry.id   AF-A0A6A3BI09-F1
#
_cell.length_a   1.000
_cell.length_b   1.000
_cell.length_c   1.000
_cell.angle_alpha   90.00
_cell.angle_beta   90.00
_cell.angle_gamma   90.00
#
_symmetry.space_group_name_H-M   'P 1'
#
loop_
_entity.id
_entity.type
_entity.pdbx_description
1 polymer ?
#
loop_
_entity_poly.entity_id
_entity_poly.type
_entity_poly.pdbx_seq_one_letter_code
_entity_poly.pdbx_strand_id
1 'polypeptide(L)'
;MSPMASPAAELSFSFLLLLSAADAANNIDINKILGAYPGFSDFNKLLTQTGVAYEINQQPSCTVLVVDNAHMSELSGLSPDAEKNTLSLQVVLEYYDETKLRNMNFKRPLLLTTLYQQSGKAQHHQGFLKMKTEGSGQVAFGSAAPGSYLDTTFVKQIVTVPDRVSELQVSDIINGTRASSNSASPASLPKASSPRKALTLPLAPAAAVPSLVETPALSPITPTELPGAPASAPAPSDASVGYEDYVASTILTVSLGLGFFLL
;
A
#
# COMPACT_ATOMS: atom_id res chain seq x y z
N MET A 1 -29.86 -17.94 -58.75
CA MET A 1 -29.25 -18.80 -57.71
C MET A 1 -29.52 -18.20 -56.35
N SER A 2 -30.29 -18.89 -55.52
CA SER A 2 -30.45 -18.52 -54.11
C SER A 2 -29.32 -19.20 -53.32
N PRO A 3 -28.57 -18.48 -52.47
CA PRO A 3 -27.52 -19.11 -51.67
C PRO A 3 -28.15 -19.96 -50.56
N MET A 4 -27.79 -21.24 -50.50
CA MET A 4 -28.08 -22.14 -49.39
C MET A 4 -27.22 -21.73 -48.19
N ALA A 5 -27.85 -21.22 -47.13
CA ALA A 5 -27.18 -21.02 -45.86
C ALA A 5 -26.93 -22.38 -45.19
N SER A 6 -25.70 -22.60 -44.70
CA SER A 6 -25.27 -23.85 -44.07
C SER A 6 -25.65 -23.88 -42.58
N PRO A 7 -26.32 -24.93 -42.07
CA PRO A 7 -26.80 -25.01 -40.69
C PRO A 7 -25.67 -25.03 -39.64
N ALA A 8 -24.46 -25.44 -40.03
CA ALA A 8 -23.28 -25.42 -39.15
C ALA A 8 -22.76 -24.00 -38.86
N ALA A 9 -22.96 -23.07 -39.80
CA ALA A 9 -22.58 -21.67 -39.61
C ALA A 9 -23.52 -20.99 -38.60
N GLU A 10 -24.81 -21.34 -38.61
CA GLU A 10 -25.80 -20.76 -37.70
C GLU A 10 -25.62 -21.21 -36.24
N LEU A 11 -25.23 -22.48 -36.03
CA LEU A 11 -24.90 -23.01 -34.70
C LEU A 11 -23.62 -22.37 -34.13
N SER A 12 -22.61 -22.17 -34.96
CA SER A 12 -21.35 -21.51 -34.56
C SER A 12 -21.57 -20.04 -34.21
N PHE A 13 -22.46 -19.37 -34.95
CA PHE A 13 -22.82 -17.97 -34.69
C PHE A 13 -23.64 -17.81 -33.40
N SER A 14 -24.56 -18.73 -33.12
CA SER A 14 -25.32 -18.74 -31.85
C SER A 14 -24.44 -19.02 -30.64
N PHE A 15 -23.43 -19.88 -30.76
CA PHE A 15 -22.50 -20.17 -29.65
C PHE A 15 -21.59 -18.96 -29.33
N LEU A 16 -21.13 -18.23 -30.36
CA LEU A 16 -20.38 -16.97 -30.17
C LEU A 16 -21.24 -15.86 -29.55
N LEU A 17 -22.53 -15.76 -29.92
CA LEU A 17 -23.47 -14.80 -29.34
C LEU A 17 -23.77 -15.09 -27.87
N LEU A 18 -23.88 -16.37 -27.46
CA LEU A 18 -24.06 -16.73 -26.05
C LEU A 18 -22.79 -16.46 -25.21
N LEU A 19 -21.59 -16.62 -25.77
CA LEU A 19 -20.33 -16.29 -25.09
C LEU A 19 -20.15 -14.77 -24.90
N SER A 20 -20.67 -13.95 -25.83
CA SER A 20 -20.61 -12.49 -25.76
C SER A 20 -21.68 -11.88 -24.85
N ALA A 21 -22.68 -12.65 -24.41
CA ALA A 21 -23.78 -12.17 -23.57
C ALA A 21 -23.48 -12.20 -22.06
N ALA A 22 -22.32 -12.73 -21.65
CA ALA A 22 -21.88 -12.80 -20.27
C ALA A 22 -20.99 -11.61 -19.88
N ASP A 23 -21.45 -10.39 -20.11
CA ASP A 23 -20.92 -9.22 -19.40
C ASP A 23 -22.04 -8.19 -19.22
N ALA A 24 -23.06 -8.58 -18.46
CA ALA A 24 -23.85 -7.58 -17.74
C ALA A 24 -22.92 -7.01 -16.67
N ALA A 25 -22.03 -6.10 -17.09
CA ALA A 25 -21.18 -5.32 -16.21
C ALA A 25 -22.11 -4.59 -15.25
N ASN A 26 -22.30 -5.16 -14.06
CA ASN A 26 -22.85 -4.43 -12.93
C ASN A 26 -21.90 -3.26 -12.72
N ASN A 27 -22.29 -2.11 -13.26
CA ASN A 27 -21.52 -0.89 -13.15
C ASN A 27 -21.64 -0.45 -11.68
N ILE A 28 -20.63 -0.81 -10.90
CA ILE A 28 -20.55 -0.48 -9.48
C ILE A 28 -20.06 0.96 -9.39
N ASP A 29 -20.79 1.77 -8.64
CA ASP A 29 -20.38 3.13 -8.29
C ASP A 29 -20.06 3.18 -6.81
N ILE A 30 -18.77 3.24 -6.47
CA ILE A 30 -18.29 3.25 -5.08
C ILE A 30 -18.91 4.39 -4.27
N ASN A 31 -19.14 5.55 -4.88
CA ASN A 31 -19.71 6.69 -4.19
C ASN A 31 -21.16 6.46 -3.79
N LYS A 32 -21.90 5.71 -4.63
CA LYS A 32 -23.28 5.33 -4.37
C LYS A 32 -23.37 4.27 -3.26
N ILE A 33 -22.43 3.33 -3.25
CA ILE A 33 -22.36 2.30 -2.21
C ILE A 33 -22.02 2.94 -0.86
N LEU A 34 -20.92 3.69 -0.78
CA LEU A 34 -20.53 4.39 0.45
C LEU A 34 -21.52 5.48 0.87
N GLY A 35 -22.24 6.07 -0.09
CA GLY A 35 -23.26 7.08 0.16
C GLY A 35 -24.43 6.59 1.02
N ALA A 36 -24.64 5.27 1.11
CA ALA A 36 -25.63 4.68 2.02
C ALA A 36 -25.19 4.70 3.50
N TYR A 37 -23.93 5.02 3.78
CA TYR A 37 -23.32 4.93 5.11
C TYR A 37 -22.80 6.30 5.58
N PRO A 38 -23.57 7.05 6.40
CA PRO A 38 -23.19 8.40 6.80
C PRO A 38 -21.90 8.46 7.65
N GLY A 39 -21.51 7.36 8.32
CA GLY A 39 -20.26 7.29 9.08
C GLY A 39 -18.99 7.34 8.23
N PHE A 40 -19.10 7.19 6.91
CA PHE A 40 -17.98 7.26 5.96
C PHE A 40 -18.12 8.41 4.95
N SER A 41 -18.98 9.39 5.23
CA SER A 41 -19.27 10.51 4.33
C SER A 41 -18.04 11.33 3.98
N ASP A 42 -17.14 11.55 4.93
CA ASP A 42 -15.94 12.36 4.73
C ASP A 42 -14.94 11.61 3.85
N PHE A 43 -14.76 10.30 4.11
CA PHE A 43 -13.93 9.43 3.27
C PHE A 43 -14.45 9.39 1.83
N ASN A 44 -15.75 9.16 1.64
CA ASN A 44 -16.40 9.13 0.32
C ASN A 44 -16.25 10.46 -0.44
N LYS A 45 -16.42 11.59 0.27
CA LYS A 45 -16.20 12.92 -0.30
C LYS A 45 -14.76 13.10 -0.80
N LEU A 46 -13.77 12.69 0.00
CA LEU A 46 -12.37 12.79 -0.40
C LEU A 46 -12.02 11.88 -1.58
N LEU A 47 -12.55 10.65 -1.62
CA LEU A 47 -12.39 9.77 -2.78
C LEU A 47 -12.90 10.43 -4.07
N THR A 48 -14.03 11.12 -3.99
CA THR A 48 -14.60 11.86 -5.12
C THR A 48 -13.73 13.05 -5.51
N GLN A 49 -13.33 13.88 -4.54
CA GLN A 49 -12.57 15.12 -4.79
C GLN A 49 -11.19 14.85 -5.38
N THR A 50 -10.54 13.76 -4.96
CA THR A 50 -9.20 13.37 -5.45
C THR A 50 -9.25 12.55 -6.75
N GLY A 51 -10.43 12.14 -7.20
CA GLY A 51 -10.64 11.28 -8.36
C GLY A 51 -10.31 9.80 -8.12
N VAL A 52 -9.97 9.40 -6.89
CA VAL A 52 -9.73 7.99 -6.54
C VAL A 52 -11.01 7.16 -6.71
N ALA A 53 -12.19 7.73 -6.47
CA ALA A 53 -13.47 7.07 -6.73
C ALA A 53 -13.61 6.62 -8.20
N TYR A 54 -13.17 7.47 -9.14
CA TYR A 54 -13.16 7.11 -10.56
C TYR A 54 -12.20 5.94 -10.81
N GLU A 55 -11.00 5.97 -10.24
CA GLU A 55 -10.01 4.89 -10.39
C GLU A 55 -10.49 3.56 -9.80
N ILE A 56 -11.18 3.57 -8.66
CA ILE A 56 -11.83 2.40 -8.05
C ILE A 56 -12.85 1.80 -9.01
N ASN A 57 -13.72 2.62 -9.60
CA ASN A 57 -14.77 2.18 -10.50
C ASN A 57 -14.23 1.57 -11.81
N GLN A 58 -12.96 1.84 -12.17
CA GLN A 58 -12.28 1.21 -13.31
C GLN A 58 -11.66 -0.16 -12.98
N GLN A 59 -11.64 -0.58 -11.71
CA GLN A 59 -11.00 -1.84 -11.34
C GLN A 59 -11.90 -3.05 -11.64
N PRO A 60 -11.32 -4.15 -12.17
CA PRO A 60 -12.04 -5.41 -12.35
C PRO A 60 -12.36 -6.08 -11.01
N SER A 61 -11.54 -5.82 -9.98
CA SER A 61 -11.80 -6.21 -8.60
C SER A 61 -11.06 -5.24 -7.68
N CYS A 62 -11.56 -4.98 -6.48
CA CYS A 62 -10.81 -4.30 -5.44
C CYS A 62 -11.38 -4.53 -4.04
N THR A 63 -10.57 -4.19 -3.03
CA THR A 63 -10.98 -4.04 -1.64
C THR A 63 -10.68 -2.61 -1.21
N VAL A 64 -11.69 -1.89 -0.75
CA VAL A 64 -11.56 -0.52 -0.24
C VAL A 64 -11.51 -0.59 1.28
N LEU A 65 -10.40 -0.14 1.86
CA LEU A 65 -10.21 0.01 3.30
C LEU A 65 -10.79 1.36 3.73
N VAL A 66 -12.00 1.34 4.28
CA VAL A 66 -12.74 2.55 4.65
C VAL A 66 -12.49 2.92 6.10
N VAL A 67 -12.43 4.22 6.37
CA VAL A 67 -12.16 4.77 7.70
C VAL A 67 -13.33 5.65 8.12
N ASP A 68 -13.79 5.47 9.36
CA ASP A 68 -14.88 6.27 9.94
C ASP A 68 -14.47 7.74 10.03
N ASN A 69 -15.44 8.65 9.91
CA ASN A 69 -15.23 10.10 9.97
C ASN A 69 -14.42 10.54 11.21
N ALA A 70 -14.53 9.84 12.34
CA ALA A 70 -13.76 10.14 13.56
C ALA A 70 -12.24 9.91 13.45
N HIS A 71 -11.78 9.12 12.47
CA HIS A 71 -10.39 8.69 12.31
C HIS A 71 -9.71 9.25 11.05
N MET A 72 -10.25 10.34 10.51
CA MET A 72 -9.78 10.97 9.25
C MET A 72 -8.68 12.01 9.44
N SER A 73 -8.23 12.25 10.68
CA SER A 73 -7.32 13.36 11.01
C SER A 73 -5.97 13.29 10.28
N GLU A 74 -5.49 12.10 9.91
CA GLU A 74 -4.23 11.93 9.18
C GLU A 74 -4.22 12.55 7.78
N LEU A 75 -5.40 12.75 7.17
CA LEU A 75 -5.54 13.35 5.85
C LEU A 75 -5.58 14.89 5.91
N SER A 76 -5.79 15.46 7.09
CA SER A 76 -5.93 16.91 7.26
C SER A 76 -4.61 17.64 7.04
N GLY A 77 -4.61 18.65 6.18
CA GLY A 77 -3.44 19.50 5.92
C GLY A 77 -2.39 18.86 5.00
N LEU A 78 -2.67 17.69 4.42
CA LEU A 78 -1.85 17.12 3.34
C LEU A 78 -1.94 17.96 2.07
N SER A 79 -0.91 17.88 1.22
CA SER A 79 -1.03 18.40 -0.14
C SER A 79 -2.03 17.56 -0.95
N PRO A 80 -2.67 18.10 -1.99
CA PRO A 80 -3.63 17.34 -2.81
C PRO A 80 -3.06 16.02 -3.36
N ASP A 81 -1.78 16.04 -3.75
CA ASP A 81 -1.10 14.83 -4.21
C ASP A 81 -0.87 13.81 -3.09
N ALA A 82 -0.49 14.26 -1.89
CA ALA A 82 -0.28 13.38 -0.74
C ALA A 82 -1.60 12.79 -0.23
N GLU A 83 -2.67 13.57 -0.23
CA GLU A 83 -4.02 13.12 0.09
C GLU A 83 -4.48 12.05 -0.90
N LYS A 84 -4.36 12.32 -2.21
CA LYS A 84 -4.67 11.33 -3.25
C LYS A 84 -3.85 10.05 -3.09
N ASN A 85 -2.54 10.15 -2.93
CA ASN A 85 -1.67 8.98 -2.76
C ASN A 85 -2.05 8.15 -1.52
N THR A 86 -2.39 8.82 -0.41
CA THR A 86 -2.82 8.15 0.83
C THR A 86 -4.16 7.44 0.63
N LEU A 87 -5.14 8.07 -0.04
CA LEU A 87 -6.41 7.43 -0.37
C LEU A 87 -6.23 6.26 -1.35
N SER A 88 -5.37 6.41 -2.36
CA SER A 88 -5.04 5.33 -3.29
C SER A 88 -4.33 4.15 -2.59
N LEU A 89 -3.62 4.38 -1.48
CA LEU A 89 -3.02 3.33 -0.67
C LEU A 89 -4.08 2.51 0.09
N GLN A 90 -5.24 3.10 0.39
CA GLN A 90 -6.36 2.41 1.05
C GLN A 90 -7.15 1.49 0.11
N VAL A 91 -6.81 1.44 -1.19
CA VAL A 91 -7.50 0.60 -2.17
C VAL A 91 -6.59 -0.52 -2.64
N VAL A 92 -6.89 -1.74 -2.22
CA VAL A 92 -6.19 -2.96 -2.63
C VAL A 92 -6.82 -3.49 -3.93
N LEU A 93 -6.00 -3.89 -4.91
CA LEU A 93 -6.48 -4.33 -6.23
C LEU A 93 -7.10 -5.74 -6.24
N GLU A 94 -6.89 -6.50 -5.17
CA GLU A 94 -7.44 -7.83 -4.98
C GLU A 94 -8.67 -7.79 -4.07
N TYR A 95 -9.57 -8.74 -4.26
CA TYR A 95 -10.80 -8.86 -3.48
C TYR A 95 -10.56 -9.69 -2.20
N TYR A 96 -10.84 -9.06 -1.06
CA TYR A 96 -10.84 -9.62 0.29
C TYR A 96 -12.13 -9.23 1.00
N ASP A 97 -12.92 -10.22 1.41
CA ASP A 97 -14.07 -10.03 2.29
C ASP A 97 -13.76 -10.60 3.69
N GLU A 98 -14.66 -10.37 4.64
CA GLU A 98 -14.50 -10.85 6.01
C GLU A 98 -14.33 -12.37 6.08
N THR A 99 -15.00 -13.12 5.19
CA THR A 99 -14.88 -14.58 5.15
C THR A 99 -13.48 -15.01 4.71
N LYS A 100 -12.95 -14.40 3.64
CA LYS A 100 -11.58 -14.61 3.17
C LYS A 100 -10.57 -14.24 4.26
N LEU A 101 -10.76 -13.10 4.92
CA LEU A 101 -9.87 -12.64 6.00
C LEU A 101 -9.86 -13.61 7.20
N ARG A 102 -11.02 -14.08 7.65
CA ARG A 102 -11.14 -15.02 8.78
C ARG A 102 -10.58 -16.41 8.47
N ASN A 103 -10.70 -16.86 7.22
CA ASN A 103 -10.21 -18.16 6.79
C ASN A 103 -8.71 -18.15 6.47
N MET A 104 -8.08 -16.99 6.40
CA MET A 104 -6.65 -16.88 6.15
C MET A 104 -5.85 -16.93 7.46
N ASN A 105 -5.13 -18.04 7.64
CA ASN A 105 -4.10 -18.14 8.66
C ASN A 105 -2.76 -17.62 8.11
N PHE A 106 -2.54 -16.30 8.21
CA PHE A 106 -1.28 -15.68 7.77
C PHE A 106 -0.12 -16.07 8.71
N LYS A 107 0.55 -17.19 8.42
CA LYS A 107 1.84 -17.53 9.08
C LYS A 107 2.93 -16.49 8.78
N ARG A 108 2.80 -15.78 7.66
CA ARG A 108 3.68 -14.70 7.21
C ARG A 108 2.83 -13.51 6.75
N PRO A 109 3.31 -12.27 6.89
CA PRO A 109 2.64 -11.11 6.34
C PRO A 109 2.48 -11.26 4.82
N LEU A 110 1.28 -10.97 4.31
CA LEU A 110 0.98 -10.89 2.89
C LEU A 110 1.27 -9.46 2.40
N LEU A 111 1.85 -9.36 1.20
CA LEU A 111 2.08 -8.08 0.54
C LEU A 111 0.94 -7.83 -0.46
N LEU A 112 0.30 -6.67 -0.37
CA LEU A 112 -0.88 -6.31 -1.15
C LEU A 112 -0.55 -5.14 -2.08
N THR A 113 -0.92 -5.28 -3.35
CA THR A 113 -0.79 -4.22 -4.35
C THR A 113 -1.99 -3.28 -4.27
N THR A 114 -1.73 -1.97 -4.29
CA THR A 114 -2.77 -0.93 -4.18
C THR A 114 -2.87 -0.07 -5.43
N LEU A 115 -3.91 0.77 -5.52
CA LEU A 115 -3.98 1.80 -6.54
C LEU A 115 -2.78 2.74 -6.50
N TYR A 116 -2.22 3.04 -5.32
CA TYR A 116 -1.05 3.90 -5.24
C TYR A 116 0.16 3.26 -5.93
N GLN A 117 0.35 1.95 -5.76
CA GLN A 117 1.38 1.22 -6.52
C GLN A 117 1.08 1.19 -8.02
N GLN A 118 -0.17 0.94 -8.41
CA GLN A 118 -0.59 0.89 -9.81
C GLN A 118 -0.39 2.22 -10.54
N SER A 119 -0.48 3.35 -9.82
CA SER A 119 -0.24 4.68 -10.38
C SER A 119 1.18 4.91 -10.92
N GLY A 120 2.14 4.07 -10.53
CA GLY A 120 3.56 4.24 -10.85
C GLY A 120 4.26 5.38 -10.12
N LYS A 121 3.55 6.13 -9.25
CA LYS A 121 4.13 7.22 -8.46
C LYS A 121 4.80 6.76 -7.16
N ALA A 122 4.48 5.55 -6.70
CA ALA A 122 5.03 5.01 -5.46
C ALA A 122 6.52 4.68 -5.60
N GLN A 123 7.30 5.02 -4.57
CA GLN A 123 8.71 4.68 -4.46
C GLN A 123 8.94 3.81 -3.23
N HIS A 124 10.04 3.05 -3.20
CA HIS A 124 10.49 2.33 -2.00
C HIS A 124 9.40 1.52 -1.26
N HIS A 125 8.54 0.83 -2.01
CA HIS A 125 7.42 0.01 -1.51
C HIS A 125 6.32 0.79 -0.77
N GLN A 126 6.28 2.11 -0.88
CA GLN A 126 5.23 2.95 -0.26
C GLN A 126 3.84 2.70 -0.83
N GLY A 127 3.74 2.10 -2.02
CA GLY A 127 2.48 1.72 -2.67
C GLY A 127 1.95 0.36 -2.26
N PHE A 128 2.68 -0.43 -1.48
CA PHE A 128 2.20 -1.73 -1.03
C PHE A 128 1.72 -1.67 0.42
N LEU A 129 0.73 -2.51 0.75
CA LEU A 129 0.33 -2.77 2.12
C LEU A 129 0.85 -4.13 2.58
N LYS A 130 1.07 -4.27 3.87
CA LYS A 130 1.22 -5.56 4.54
C LYS A 130 -0.06 -5.88 5.27
N MET A 131 -0.47 -7.14 5.21
CA MET A 131 -1.60 -7.69 5.96
C MET A 131 -1.16 -8.92 6.73
N LYS A 132 -1.60 -9.07 7.98
CA LYS A 132 -1.26 -10.22 8.83
C LYS A 132 -2.37 -10.51 9.83
N THR A 133 -2.53 -11.78 10.19
CA THR A 133 -3.30 -12.20 11.36
C THR A 133 -2.41 -12.12 12.60
N GLU A 134 -2.84 -11.37 13.60
CA GLU A 134 -2.20 -11.32 14.90
C GLU A 134 -2.48 -12.58 15.73
N GLY A 135 -1.74 -12.78 16.82
CA GLY A 135 -1.93 -13.93 17.72
C GLY A 135 -3.33 -14.00 18.34
N SER A 136 -4.04 -12.86 18.40
CA SER A 136 -5.44 -12.74 18.83
C SER A 136 -6.46 -13.23 17.79
N GLY A 137 -6.04 -13.51 16.55
CA GLY A 137 -6.92 -13.78 15.42
C GLY A 137 -7.42 -12.54 14.68
N GLN A 138 -7.08 -11.33 15.15
CA GLN A 138 -7.42 -10.08 14.47
C GLN A 138 -6.54 -9.87 13.24
N VAL A 139 -7.10 -9.32 12.16
CA VAL A 139 -6.33 -8.94 10.96
C VAL A 139 -5.86 -7.50 11.10
N ALA A 140 -4.56 -7.29 10.90
CA ALA A 140 -3.91 -5.99 10.93
C ALA A 140 -3.28 -5.67 9.56
N PHE A 141 -3.30 -4.38 9.23
CA PHE A 141 -2.79 -3.76 8.02
C PHE A 141 -1.77 -2.69 8.37
N GLY A 142 -0.92 -2.37 7.40
CA GLY A 142 0.01 -1.25 7.51
C GLY A 142 0.84 -1.09 6.25
N SER A 143 1.57 0.02 6.15
CA SER A 143 2.43 0.28 4.99
C SER A 143 3.52 -0.79 4.86
N ALA A 144 3.85 -1.17 3.63
CA ALA A 144 4.97 -2.05 3.36
C ALA A 144 6.34 -1.34 3.33
N ALA A 145 6.36 -0.01 3.38
CA ALA A 145 7.58 0.77 3.36
C ALA A 145 8.55 0.36 4.50
N PRO A 146 9.87 0.54 4.31
CA PRO A 146 10.85 0.22 5.33
C PRO A 146 10.60 1.01 6.63
N GLY A 147 10.57 0.31 7.77
CA GLY A 147 10.34 0.93 9.09
C GLY A 147 8.87 1.19 9.45
N SER A 148 7.93 0.80 8.60
CA SER A 148 6.49 0.91 8.87
C SER A 148 5.98 -0.18 9.81
N TYR A 149 4.92 0.14 10.56
CA TYR A 149 4.24 -0.75 11.50
C TYR A 149 2.93 -1.30 10.93
N LEU A 150 2.41 -2.37 11.54
CA LEU A 150 1.05 -2.88 11.34
C LEU A 150 0.19 -2.38 12.49
N ASP A 151 -0.38 -1.17 12.36
CA ASP A 151 -1.09 -0.46 13.42
C ASP A 151 -2.58 -0.24 13.12
N THR A 152 -3.02 -0.57 11.91
CA THR A 152 -4.41 -0.43 11.48
C THR A 152 -5.12 -1.77 11.52
N THR A 153 -6.24 -1.89 12.23
CA THR A 153 -6.91 -3.19 12.41
C THR A 153 -8.22 -3.29 11.63
N PHE A 154 -8.56 -4.49 11.17
CA PHE A 154 -9.88 -4.79 10.64
C PHE A 154 -10.93 -4.66 11.74
N VAL A 155 -11.99 -3.90 11.46
CA VAL A 155 -13.12 -3.67 12.38
C VAL A 155 -14.31 -4.54 11.98
N LYS A 156 -14.81 -4.37 10.75
CA LYS A 156 -15.97 -5.11 10.22
C LYS A 156 -16.09 -4.95 8.70
N GLN A 157 -16.88 -5.80 8.08
CA GLN A 157 -17.31 -5.61 6.70
C GLN A 157 -18.50 -4.64 6.61
N ILE A 158 -18.44 -3.72 5.65
CA ILE A 158 -19.50 -2.73 5.39
C ILE A 158 -20.36 -3.20 4.23
N VAL A 159 -19.73 -3.48 3.09
CA VAL A 159 -20.40 -3.99 1.89
C VAL A 159 -19.57 -5.07 1.24
N THR A 160 -20.26 -5.99 0.57
CA THR A 160 -19.66 -6.98 -0.32
C THR A 160 -20.47 -7.07 -1.60
N VAL A 161 -19.77 -6.95 -2.73
CA VAL A 161 -20.24 -7.40 -4.05
C VAL A 161 -19.30 -8.53 -4.45
N PRO A 162 -19.75 -9.80 -4.37
CA PRO A 162 -18.89 -10.96 -4.51
C PRO A 162 -17.97 -10.88 -5.73
N ASP A 163 -16.68 -11.18 -5.49
CA ASP A 163 -15.58 -11.20 -6.46
C ASP A 163 -15.35 -9.90 -7.26
N ARG A 164 -15.97 -8.78 -6.86
CA ARG A 164 -15.85 -7.47 -7.51
C ARG A 164 -15.38 -6.39 -6.55
N VAL A 165 -16.16 -6.08 -5.51
CA VAL A 165 -15.84 -4.97 -4.59
C VAL A 165 -16.14 -5.40 -3.17
N SER A 166 -15.21 -5.15 -2.26
CA SER A 166 -15.41 -5.31 -0.83
C SER A 166 -15.03 -4.03 -0.11
N GLU A 167 -15.88 -3.57 0.80
CA GLU A 167 -15.61 -2.41 1.65
C GLU A 167 -15.41 -2.89 3.08
N LEU A 168 -14.18 -2.76 3.57
CA LEU A 168 -13.78 -3.21 4.89
C LEU A 168 -13.46 -2.00 5.75
N GLN A 169 -14.16 -1.86 6.86
CA GLN A 169 -13.81 -0.84 7.83
C GLN A 169 -12.53 -1.22 8.53
N VAL A 170 -11.59 -0.27 8.57
CA VAL A 170 -10.37 -0.35 9.35
C VAL A 170 -10.33 0.75 10.42
N SER A 171 -9.48 0.58 11.43
CA SER A 171 -9.44 1.50 12.57
C SER A 171 -8.95 2.90 12.20
N ASP A 172 -7.94 3.01 11.33
CA ASP A 172 -7.24 4.27 11.07
C ASP A 172 -6.76 4.36 9.61
N ILE A 173 -6.34 5.57 9.21
CA ILE A 173 -5.73 5.80 7.89
C ILE A 173 -4.33 5.19 7.84
N ILE A 174 -4.02 4.44 6.78
CA ILE A 174 -2.68 3.89 6.57
C ILE A 174 -1.85 4.89 5.78
N ASN A 175 -0.73 5.34 6.36
CA ASN A 175 0.16 6.29 5.72
C ASN A 175 1.41 5.59 5.13
N GLY A 176 1.68 5.83 3.85
CA GLY A 176 2.85 5.30 3.15
C GLY A 176 4.19 5.95 3.52
N THR A 177 4.16 7.14 4.15
CA THR A 177 5.35 7.98 4.39
C THR A 177 5.80 8.02 5.86
N ARG A 178 4.98 7.51 6.79
CA ARG A 178 5.29 7.51 8.22
C ARG A 178 5.99 6.21 8.62
N ALA A 179 7.27 6.30 8.98
CA ALA A 179 7.76 5.52 10.11
C ALA A 179 7.10 6.16 11.36
N SER A 180 6.14 5.47 11.97
CA SER A 180 5.21 6.04 12.95
C SER A 180 5.90 6.90 14.02
N SER A 181 5.44 8.14 14.18
CA SER A 181 5.70 8.92 15.38
C SER A 181 4.63 8.58 16.41
N ASN A 182 5.08 7.91 17.46
CA ASN A 182 4.47 7.72 18.77
C ASN A 182 2.98 7.37 18.82
N SER A 183 2.70 6.07 18.91
CA SER A 183 1.58 5.60 19.73
C SER A 183 1.87 6.04 21.18
N ALA A 184 1.04 6.95 21.71
CA ALA A 184 1.11 7.41 23.07
C ALA A 184 0.77 6.24 24.02
N SER A 185 1.81 5.55 24.51
CA SER A 185 1.70 4.66 25.66
C SER A 185 1.31 5.49 26.90
N PRO A 186 0.38 5.03 27.75
CA PRO A 186 -0.15 5.83 28.84
C PRO A 186 0.96 6.25 29.81
N ALA A 187 0.93 7.53 30.18
CA ALA A 187 1.89 8.21 31.02
C ALA A 187 2.38 7.35 32.20
N SER A 188 3.68 7.05 32.23
CA SER A 188 4.34 6.65 33.46
C SER A 188 4.42 7.86 34.38
N LEU A 189 3.83 7.72 35.57
CA LEU A 189 3.82 8.71 36.65
C LEU A 189 5.25 9.23 36.94
N PRO A 190 5.43 10.53 37.22
CA PRO A 190 6.75 11.07 37.53
C PRO A 190 7.25 10.47 38.84
N LYS A 191 8.38 9.76 38.75
CA LYS A 191 9.10 9.22 39.91
C LYS A 191 9.66 10.39 40.71
N ALA A 192 9.11 10.58 41.92
CA ALA A 192 9.52 11.59 42.88
C ALA A 192 11.04 11.55 43.12
N SER A 193 11.68 12.71 42.96
CA SER A 193 13.07 12.96 43.31
C SER A 193 13.19 13.13 44.83
N SER A 194 13.90 12.21 45.49
CA SER A 194 14.26 12.34 46.90
C SER A 194 15.23 13.52 47.10
N PRO A 195 15.05 14.35 48.15
CA PRO A 195 15.98 15.46 48.43
C PRO A 195 17.27 14.93 49.08
N ARG A 196 18.41 15.15 48.41
CA ARG A 196 19.72 14.87 48.98
C ARG A 196 20.09 16.00 49.96
N LYS A 197 20.10 15.65 51.24
CA LYS A 197 20.54 16.48 52.38
C LYS A 197 21.95 17.02 52.12
N ALA A 198 22.07 18.33 51.94
CA ALA A 198 23.34 19.04 51.84
C ALA A 198 23.99 19.12 53.23
N LEU A 199 25.21 18.59 53.38
CA LEU A 199 26.06 18.84 54.53
C LEU A 199 26.94 20.05 54.22
N THR A 200 26.81 21.06 55.08
CA THR A 200 27.50 22.33 55.15
C THR A 200 28.96 22.17 55.60
N LEU A 201 29.82 23.14 55.25
CA LEU A 201 30.96 23.78 55.98
C LEU A 201 32.11 24.14 54.99
N PRO A 202 32.94 25.19 55.22
CA PRO A 202 32.62 26.63 55.14
C PRO A 202 33.59 27.47 54.24
N LEU A 203 33.17 28.71 53.91
CA LEU A 203 33.92 29.92 53.46
C LEU A 203 35.32 30.05 54.14
N ALA A 204 36.42 30.63 53.64
CA ALA A 204 36.78 31.66 52.62
C ALA A 204 38.35 31.87 52.74
N PRO A 205 39.06 32.89 52.18
CA PRO A 205 39.00 33.62 50.89
C PRO A 205 40.38 33.85 50.17
N ALA A 206 40.31 34.32 48.91
CA ALA A 206 41.14 35.31 48.20
C ALA A 206 42.67 35.15 47.96
N ALA A 207 43.09 35.28 46.68
CA ALA A 207 44.17 36.14 46.12
C ALA A 207 44.66 35.56 44.76
N ALA A 208 44.42 36.24 43.63
CA ALA A 208 45.36 37.12 42.90
C ALA A 208 46.32 36.39 41.92
N VAL A 209 46.17 36.70 40.61
CA VAL A 209 47.11 36.46 39.48
C VAL A 209 48.39 37.32 39.66
N PRO A 210 49.57 37.10 39.01
CA PRO A 210 49.74 36.95 37.54
C PRO A 210 50.97 36.16 36.98
N SER A 211 50.96 35.99 35.64
CA SER A 211 52.05 35.98 34.63
C SER A 211 53.39 35.23 34.77
N LEU A 212 53.73 34.43 33.74
CA LEU A 212 55.01 34.47 32.98
C LEU A 212 54.89 33.59 31.71
N VAL A 213 54.69 34.19 30.53
CA VAL A 213 55.65 34.32 29.39
C VAL A 213 56.35 33.01 29.00
N GLU A 214 56.07 32.48 27.79
CA GLU A 214 57.06 32.34 26.71
C GLU A 214 56.43 31.76 25.43
N THR A 215 56.41 32.60 24.39
CA THR A 215 56.45 32.22 22.96
C THR A 215 57.82 32.65 22.46
N PRO A 216 58.48 31.85 21.61
CA PRO A 216 58.57 32.20 20.19
C PRO A 216 58.55 30.92 19.29
N ALA A 217 58.31 30.90 17.98
CA ALA A 217 58.09 31.89 16.93
C ALA A 217 57.72 31.18 15.59
N LEU A 218 56.93 31.87 14.76
CA LEU A 218 56.97 32.02 13.27
C LEU A 218 57.05 30.75 12.36
N SER A 219 55.99 30.33 11.63
CA SER A 219 55.38 30.86 10.35
C SER A 219 56.15 30.44 9.05
N PRO A 220 55.61 30.54 7.79
CA PRO A 220 54.27 30.29 7.19
C PRO A 220 54.32 29.63 5.74
N ILE A 221 53.16 29.55 5.04
CA ILE A 221 52.85 29.57 3.55
C ILE A 221 52.31 28.32 2.79
N THR A 222 50.97 28.23 2.62
CA THR A 222 50.05 28.35 1.42
C THR A 222 50.51 27.93 -0.01
N PRO A 223 49.64 27.79 -1.06
CA PRO A 223 48.38 27.03 -1.35
C PRO A 223 48.42 26.20 -2.68
N THR A 224 47.24 25.79 -3.21
CA THR A 224 46.88 25.42 -4.64
C THR A 224 46.77 23.88 -4.84
N GLU A 225 45.77 23.22 -5.48
CA GLU A 225 44.87 23.54 -6.60
C GLU A 225 43.72 22.47 -6.68
N LEU A 226 42.52 22.87 -7.12
CA LEU A 226 41.47 22.08 -7.80
C LEU A 226 41.44 22.66 -9.23
N PRO A 227 41.16 21.97 -10.39
CA PRO A 227 40.18 20.89 -10.60
C PRO A 227 40.46 19.88 -11.74
N GLY A 228 39.59 18.88 -11.95
CA GLY A 228 39.57 18.12 -13.21
C GLY A 228 38.74 16.84 -13.24
N ALA A 229 37.49 16.94 -13.69
CA ALA A 229 36.79 15.90 -14.48
C ALA A 229 36.82 16.40 -15.95
N PRO A 230 36.69 15.59 -17.03
CA PRO A 230 35.59 14.61 -17.22
C PRO A 230 35.88 13.35 -18.08
N ALA A 231 34.87 12.45 -18.08
CA ALA A 231 34.38 11.60 -19.18
C ALA A 231 35.29 10.56 -19.88
N SER A 232 34.87 9.28 -19.87
CA SER A 232 34.20 8.65 -21.03
C SER A 232 33.95 7.14 -20.83
N ALA A 233 32.75 6.71 -21.20
CA ALA A 233 32.39 5.31 -21.46
C ALA A 233 32.78 4.89 -22.89
N PRO A 234 32.86 3.57 -23.16
CA PRO A 234 32.12 3.02 -24.29
C PRO A 234 31.31 1.75 -23.90
N ALA A 235 30.32 1.45 -24.75
CA ALA A 235 29.25 0.46 -24.59
C ALA A 235 29.64 -0.97 -25.09
N PRO A 236 28.69 -1.86 -25.42
CA PRO A 236 28.26 -3.02 -24.63
C PRO A 236 28.79 -4.37 -25.17
N SER A 237 28.87 -5.37 -24.30
CA SER A 237 29.16 -6.76 -24.70
C SER A 237 27.94 -7.65 -24.48
N ASP A 238 27.51 -8.23 -25.59
CA ASP A 238 26.53 -9.30 -25.73
C ASP A 238 27.02 -10.57 -24.99
N ALA A 239 26.17 -11.16 -24.14
CA ALA A 239 26.40 -12.48 -23.57
C ALA A 239 25.07 -13.13 -23.16
N SER A 240 24.66 -14.04 -24.02
CA SER A 240 23.60 -15.03 -23.87
C SER A 240 23.83 -15.95 -22.67
N VAL A 241 22.80 -16.14 -21.84
CA VAL A 241 22.67 -17.33 -20.99
C VAL A 241 21.20 -17.74 -20.97
N GLY A 242 20.94 -18.96 -21.43
CA GLY A 242 19.61 -19.53 -21.58
C GLY A 242 18.94 -19.89 -20.26
N TYR A 243 17.62 -19.86 -20.28
CA TYR A 243 16.76 -20.61 -19.37
C TYR A 243 15.87 -21.51 -20.23
N GLU A 244 16.20 -22.80 -20.22
CA GLU A 244 15.34 -23.87 -20.71
C GLU A 244 14.16 -24.07 -19.74
N ASP A 245 13.01 -24.30 -20.36
CA ASP A 245 11.89 -25.15 -19.94
C ASP A 245 11.39 -25.08 -18.49
N TYR A 246 10.16 -24.56 -18.34
CA TYR A 246 9.04 -25.22 -17.65
C TYR A 246 7.80 -24.32 -17.74
N VAL A 247 6.84 -24.66 -18.60
CA VAL A 247 5.46 -24.97 -18.18
C VAL A 247 4.67 -25.58 -19.33
N ALA A 248 4.12 -26.74 -19.02
CA ALA A 248 3.40 -27.63 -19.89
C ALA A 248 2.14 -27.01 -20.49
N SER A 249 1.99 -27.28 -21.78
CA SER A 249 0.77 -27.24 -22.57
C SER A 249 -0.39 -27.93 -21.83
N THR A 250 -1.45 -27.17 -21.52
CA THR A 250 -2.76 -27.76 -21.17
C THR A 250 -3.69 -27.56 -22.35
N ILE A 251 -3.59 -28.48 -23.32
CA ILE A 251 -4.61 -28.64 -24.36
C ILE A 251 -5.79 -29.35 -23.70
N LEU A 252 -6.89 -28.62 -23.52
CA LEU A 252 -8.18 -29.20 -23.16
C LEU A 252 -8.76 -29.91 -24.39
N THR A 253 -8.45 -31.20 -24.54
CA THR A 253 -9.08 -32.04 -25.57
C THR A 253 -10.50 -32.38 -25.13
N VAL A 254 -11.50 -31.68 -25.67
CA VAL A 254 -12.90 -32.10 -25.58
C VAL A 254 -13.14 -33.17 -26.64
N SER A 255 -13.05 -34.44 -26.23
CA SER A 255 -13.42 -35.58 -27.07
C SER A 255 -14.95 -35.71 -27.09
N LEU A 256 -15.60 -35.27 -28.18
CA LEU A 256 -16.99 -35.61 -28.47
C LEU A 256 -17.02 -36.99 -29.13
N GLY A 257 -17.26 -38.02 -28.31
CA GLY A 257 -17.62 -39.34 -28.77
C GLY A 257 -18.99 -39.31 -29.43
N LEU A 258 -19.03 -39.30 -30.76
CA LEU A 258 -20.25 -39.56 -31.53
C LEU A 258 -20.38 -41.07 -31.72
N GLY A 259 -21.07 -41.72 -30.79
CA GLY A 259 -21.56 -43.08 -30.96
C GLY A 259 -22.64 -43.10 -32.04
N PHE A 260 -22.31 -43.71 -33.18
CA PHE A 260 -23.26 -44.06 -34.23
C PHE A 260 -24.17 -45.18 -33.72
N PHE A 261 -25.46 -44.89 -33.54
CA PHE A 261 -26.51 -45.89 -33.37
C PHE A 261 -27.47 -45.76 -34.55
N LEU A 262 -27.76 -46.92 -35.16
CA LEU A 262 -28.95 -47.34 -35.93
C LEU A 262 -28.73 -47.70 -37.41
N LEU A 263 -29.03 -48.98 -37.64
CA LEU A 263 -29.58 -49.69 -38.80
C LEU A 263 -29.27 -49.16 -40.21
#